data_AF-A0A419E1V7-F1
#
_entry.id   AF-A0A419E1V7-F1
#
_cell.length_a   1.000
_cell.length_b   1.000
_cell.length_c   1.000
_cell.angle_alpha   90.00
_cell.angle_beta   90.00
_cell.angle_gamma   90.00
#
_symmetry.space_group_name_H-M   'P 1'
#
loop_
_entity.id
_entity.type
_entity.pdbx_description
1 polymer ?
#
loop_
_entity_poly.entity_id
_entity_poly.type
_entity_poly.pdbx_seq_one_letter_code
_entity_poly.pdbx_strand_id
1 'polypeptide(L)' 'MVTPTTSDVLKLLRQLPPSEQLRIISLALPEIEKSLGKQVRVRKSLRGLWTGAGINSKDISEARKGMMGSFFAK' A
#
# COMPACT_ATOMS: atom_id res chain seq x y z
N MET A 1 -5.35 -19.94 -23.18
CA MET A 1 -6.27 -20.05 -22.02
C MET A 1 -7.30 -18.95 -22.13
N VAL A 2 -8.59 -19.28 -22.10
CA VAL A 2 -9.65 -18.26 -22.19
C VAL A 2 -9.80 -17.64 -20.81
N THR A 3 -9.58 -16.33 -20.69
CA THR A 3 -9.84 -15.60 -19.46
C THR A 3 -11.35 -15.43 -19.32
N PRO A 4 -11.98 -15.93 -18.24
CA PRO A 4 -13.41 -15.75 -18.05
C PRO A 4 -13.73 -14.26 -17.90
N THR A 5 -14.80 -13.79 -18.56
CA THR A 5 -15.27 -12.42 -18.39
C THR A 5 -16.11 -12.31 -17.13
N THR A 6 -16.16 -11.12 -16.52
CA THR A 6 -16.98 -10.86 -15.32
C THR A 6 -18.45 -11.21 -15.53
N SER A 7 -18.98 -10.99 -16.74
CA SER A 7 -20.35 -11.36 -17.09
C SER A 7 -20.59 -12.86 -17.08
N ASP A 8 -19.61 -13.66 -17.52
CA ASP A 8 -19.74 -15.12 -17.56
C ASP A 8 -19.71 -15.70 -16.14
N VAL A 9 -18.82 -15.18 -15.28
CA VAL A 9 -18.73 -15.57 -13.87
C VAL A 9 -20.03 -15.24 -13.12
N LEU A 10 -20.61 -14.06 -13.35
CA LEU A 10 -21.88 -13.67 -12.74
C LEU A 10 -23.05 -14.55 -13.19
N LYS A 11 -23.08 -14.98 -14.47
CA LYS A 11 -24.10 -15.91 -14.95
C LYS A 11 -24.03 -17.25 -14.21
N LEU A 12 -22.82 -17.77 -14.00
CA LEU A 12 -22.60 -19.02 -13.27
C LEU A 12 -22.96 -18.89 -11.78
N LEU A 13 -22.56 -17.80 -11.13
CA LEU A 13 -22.92 -17.52 -9.73
C LEU A 13 -24.43 -17.51 -9.51
N ARG A 14 -25.20 -16.91 -10.43
CA ARG A 14 -26.67 -16.85 -10.34
C ARG A 14 -27.37 -18.20 -10.47
N GLN A 15 -26.70 -19.23 -10.98
CA GLN A 15 -27.26 -20.59 -11.07
C GLN A 15 -27.23 -21.33 -9.73
N LEU A 16 -26.46 -20.84 -8.76
CA LEU A 16 -26.31 -21.46 -7.45
C LEU A 16 -27.37 -20.93 -6.46
N PRO A 17 -27.74 -21.73 -5.44
CA PRO A 17 -28.58 -21.25 -4.36
C PRO A 17 -27.89 -20.11 -3.57
N PRO A 18 -28.65 -19.22 -2.91
CA PRO A 18 -28.09 -18.05 -2.22
C PRO A 18 -27.01 -18.37 -1.18
N SER A 19 -27.12 -19.50 -0.49
CA SER A 19 -26.13 -19.97 0.49
C SER A 19 -24.77 -20.28 -0.15
N GLU A 20 -24.78 -20.91 -1.32
CA GLU A 20 -23.56 -21.25 -2.07
C GLU A 20 -22.95 -20.01 -2.74
N GLN A 21 -23.78 -19.07 -3.20
CA GLN A 21 -23.30 -17.77 -3.69
C GLN A 21 -22.49 -17.03 -2.61
N LEU A 22 -23.02 -16.96 -1.39
CA LEU A 22 -22.33 -16.34 -0.25
C LEU A 22 -21.05 -17.10 0.10
N ARG A 23 -21.06 -18.43 0.05
CA ARG A 23 -19.88 -19.26 0.31
C ARG A 23 -18.75 -18.95 -0.68
N ILE A 24 -19.05 -18.88 -1.97
CA ILE A 24 -18.06 -18.54 -3.00
C ILE A 24 -17.47 -17.14 -2.77
N ILE A 25 -18.32 -16.14 -2.51
CA ILE A 25 -17.86 -14.78 -2.21
C ILE A 25 -16.94 -14.79 -0.98
N SER A 26 -17.31 -15.51 0.09
CA SER A 26 -16.51 -15.60 1.31
C SER A 26 -15.14 -16.23 1.11
N LEU A 27 -15.01 -17.18 0.18
CA LEU A 27 -13.75 -17.84 -0.15
C LEU A 27 -12.87 -16.96 -1.04
N ALA A 28 -13.46 -16.22 -1.97
CA ALA A 28 -12.73 -15.37 -2.91
C ALA A 28 -12.27 -14.04 -2.27
N LEU A 29 -13.04 -13.48 -1.34
CA LEU A 29 -12.76 -12.18 -0.73
C LEU A 29 -11.35 -12.07 -0.11
N PRO A 30 -10.87 -13.01 0.72
CA PRO A 30 -9.53 -12.90 1.32
C PRO A 30 -8.39 -12.86 0.31
N GLU A 31 -8.51 -13.57 -0.81
CA GLU A 31 -7.51 -13.57 -1.89
C GLU A 31 -7.53 -12.26 -2.67
N ILE A 32 -8.73 -11.73 -2.91
CA ILE A 32 -8.93 -10.41 -3.50
C ILE A 32 -8.36 -9.33 -2.57
N GLU A 33 -8.62 -9.41 -1.27
CA GLU A 33 -8.06 -8.49 -0.28
C GLU A 33 -6.54 -8.57 -0.19
N LYS A 34 -5.94 -9.76 -0.32
CA LYS A 34 -4.48 -9.91 -0.37
C LYS A 34 -3.87 -9.33 -1.64
N SER A 35 -4.53 -9.48 -2.78
CA SER A 35 -4.05 -8.96 -4.07
C SER A 35 -4.27 -7.45 -4.24
N LEU A 36 -5.37 -6.93 -3.69
CA LEU A 36 -5.69 -5.49 -3.67
C LEU A 36 -5.09 -4.76 -2.48
N GLY A 37 -4.73 -5.49 -1.43
CA GLY A 37 -4.01 -4.99 -0.28
C GLY A 37 -2.75 -4.31 -0.77
N LYS A 38 -2.73 -2.97 -0.73
CA LYS A 38 -1.61 -2.12 -1.13
C LYS A 38 -0.31 -2.81 -0.74
N GLN A 39 0.61 -3.00 -1.70
CA GLN A 39 2.00 -3.31 -1.41
C GLN A 39 2.38 -2.46 -0.20
N VAL A 40 2.52 -3.09 0.96
CA VAL A 40 2.85 -2.39 2.19
C VAL A 40 4.15 -1.71 1.85
N ARG A 41 4.14 -0.38 1.69
CA ARG A 41 5.39 0.37 1.50
C ARG A 41 6.25 -0.05 2.66
N VAL A 42 7.29 -0.83 2.37
CA VAL A 42 8.18 -1.38 3.39
C VAL A 42 8.58 -0.19 4.24
N ARG A 43 8.17 -0.21 5.51
CA ARG A 43 8.44 0.91 6.40
C ARG A 43 9.94 0.96 6.57
N LYS A 44 10.59 1.82 5.80
CA LYS A 44 12.03 2.06 5.94
C LYS A 44 12.20 2.77 7.27
N SER A 45 13.10 2.23 8.10
CA SER A 45 13.57 2.98 9.27
C SER A 45 14.13 4.33 8.81
N LEU A 46 14.20 5.32 9.69
CA LEU A 46 14.86 6.59 9.38
C LEU A 46 16.29 6.31 8.84
N ARG A 47 17.04 5.39 9.44
CA ARG A 47 18.32 4.92 8.87
C ARG A 47 18.22 4.41 7.43
N GLY A 48 17.17 3.65 7.11
CA GLY A 48 16.88 3.15 5.76
C GLY A 48 16.44 4.23 4.76
N LEU A 49 15.95 5.38 5.24
CA LEU A 49 15.65 6.55 4.41
C LEU A 49 16.89 7.41 4.15
N TRP A 50 17.84 7.39 5.09
CA TRP A 50 19.09 8.17 4.99
C TRP A 50 20.19 7.45 4.21
N THR A 51 20.04 6.15 3.95
CA THR A 51 21.01 5.36 3.16
C THR A 51 20.97 5.81 1.70
N GLY A 52 22.09 6.35 1.21
CA GLY A 52 22.23 6.85 -0.17
C GLY A 52 21.89 8.33 -0.37
N ALA A 53 21.47 9.05 0.68
CA ALA A 53 21.09 10.46 0.57
C ALA A 53 22.28 11.43 0.38
N GLY A 54 23.54 10.96 0.52
CA GLY A 54 24.74 11.78 0.29
C GLY A 54 24.90 12.98 1.23
N ILE A 55 24.15 13.01 2.34
CA ILE A 55 24.11 14.14 3.27
C ILE A 55 25.44 14.25 4.00
N ASN A 56 26.10 15.40 3.87
CA ASN A 56 27.35 15.70 4.55
C ASN A 56 27.13 16.62 5.76
N SER A 57 28.20 16.85 6.53
CA SER A 57 28.15 17.65 7.76
C SER A 57 27.80 19.12 7.54
N LYS A 58 28.08 19.68 6.35
CA LYS A 58 27.73 21.06 5.98
C LYS A 58 26.23 21.18 5.75
N ASP A 59 25.63 20.23 5.05
CA ASP A 59 24.18 20.22 4.78
C ASP A 59 23.37 20.20 6.09
N ILE A 60 23.82 19.40 7.07
CA ILE A 60 23.21 19.33 8.41
C ILE A 60 23.38 20.65 9.16
N SER A 61 24.56 21.27 9.04
CA SER A 61 24.88 22.53 9.71
C SER A 61 24.08 23.70 9.16
N GLU A 62 23.86 23.76 7.85
CA GLU A 62 23.03 24.77 7.19
C GLU A 62 21.55 24.61 7.55
N ALA A 63 21.04 23.38 7.50
CA ALA A 63 19.67 23.08 7.92
C ALA A 63 19.43 23.47 9.40
N ARG A 64 20.38 23.18 10.28
CA ARG A 64 20.30 23.56 11.71
C ARG A 64 20.26 25.07 11.89
N LYS A 65 21.10 25.83 11.18
CA LYS A 65 21.12 27.31 11.24
C LYS A 65 19.79 27.90 10.77
N GLY A 66 19.25 27.42 9.66
CA GLY A 66 17.95 27.86 9.13
C GLY A 66 16.81 27.62 10.11
N MET A 67 16.74 26.42 10.71
CA MET A 67 15.73 26.10 11.71
C MET A 67 15.86 26.90 13.00
N MET A 68 17.08 27.07 13.54
CA MET A 68 17.29 27.89 14.75
C MET A 68 16.88 29.34 14.54
N GLY A 69 17.15 29.90 13.36
CA GLY A 69 16.69 31.25 12.99
C GLY A 69 15.17 31.39 13.07
N SER A 70 14.41 30.38 12.64
CA SER A 70 12.94 30.40 12.70
C SER A 70 12.36 30.06 14.09
N PHE A 71 13.04 29.20 14.86
CA PHE A 71 12.56 28.72 16.15
C PHE A 71 12.76 29.74 17.29
N PHE A 72 13.81 30.56 17.19
CA PHE A 72 14.14 31.61 18.17
C PHE A 72 13.73 33.03 17.73
N ALA A 73 13.19 33.21 16.53
CA ALA A 73 12.66 34.49 16.05
C ALA A 73 11.19 34.74 16.46
N LYS A 74 10.72 34.10 17.55
CA LYS A 74 9.38 34.31 18.11
C LYS A 74 9.46 34.87 19.52
#